data_AF-A0AAW9QGG5-F1
#
_entry.id   AF-A0AAW9QGG5-F1
#
_cell.length_a   1.000
_cell.length_b   1.000
_cell.length_c   1.000
_cell.angle_alpha   90.00
_cell.angle_beta   90.00
_cell.angle_gamma   90.00
#
_symmetry.space_group_name_H-M   'P 1'
#
loop_
_entity.id
_entity.type
_entity.pdbx_description
1 polymer ?
#
loop_
_entity_poly.entity_id
_entity_poly.type
_entity_poly.pdbx_seq_one_letter_code
_entity_poly.pdbx_strand_id
1 'polypeptide(L)'
;MSQPETLSNPDTRSLPADGWQVLETTARDLGLNLAELWQKIASKEIRLIEADELEDLLDTISGLEGLLSAKEEGTIPWEQVKAELKSDE
;
A
#
# COMPACT_ATOMS: atom_id res chain seq x y z
N MET A 1 -2.82 32.38 -17.39
CA MET A 1 -2.69 30.93 -17.19
C MET A 1 -3.68 30.55 -16.12
N SER A 2 -4.71 29.78 -16.47
CA SER A 2 -5.82 29.48 -15.56
C SER A 2 -5.57 28.13 -14.91
N GLN A 3 -5.53 28.09 -13.58
CA GLN A 3 -5.60 26.84 -12.81
C GLN A 3 -6.90 26.12 -13.18
N PRO A 4 -6.88 24.80 -13.44
CA PRO A 4 -8.11 24.04 -13.51
C PRO A 4 -8.73 23.99 -12.12
N GLU A 5 -10.01 24.32 -12.06
CA GLU A 5 -10.84 24.35 -10.87
C GLU A 5 -10.73 23.05 -10.08
N THR A 6 -10.65 23.21 -8.76
CA THR A 6 -10.60 22.17 -7.75
C THR A 6 -11.70 21.14 -7.98
N LEU A 7 -11.31 19.92 -8.38
CA LEU A 7 -12.15 18.73 -8.24
C LEU A 7 -12.29 18.41 -6.76
N SER A 8 -13.35 18.95 -6.14
CA SER A 8 -13.79 18.62 -4.79
C SER A 8 -14.28 17.17 -4.74
N ASN A 9 -13.35 16.24 -4.58
CA ASN A 9 -13.62 14.90 -4.05
C ASN A 9 -13.22 14.94 -2.56
N PRO A 10 -14.04 14.48 -1.60
CA PRO A 10 -13.72 14.59 -0.16
C PRO A 10 -12.48 13.78 0.29
N ASP A 11 -11.90 12.96 -0.59
CA ASP A 11 -10.64 12.23 -0.40
C ASP A 11 -9.42 12.90 -1.08
N THR A 12 -9.53 14.14 -1.56
CA THR A 12 -8.36 14.87 -2.10
C THR A 12 -7.49 15.33 -0.95
N ARG A 13 -6.56 14.46 -0.52
CA ARG A 13 -5.33 14.91 0.14
C ARG A 13 -4.73 16.00 -0.74
N SER A 14 -4.85 17.25 -0.29
CA SER A 14 -4.30 18.38 -1.02
C SER A 14 -2.78 18.27 -0.93
N LEU A 15 -2.15 17.89 -2.03
CA LEU A 15 -0.69 17.78 -2.08
C LEU A 15 -0.08 19.18 -2.00
N PRO A 16 0.96 19.38 -1.18
CA PRO A 16 1.75 20.61 -1.22
C PRO A 16 2.40 20.78 -2.60
N ALA A 17 2.79 22.00 -2.95
CA ALA A 17 3.40 22.32 -4.24
C ALA A 17 4.60 21.40 -4.57
N ASP A 18 5.41 21.09 -3.56
CA ASP A 18 6.55 20.19 -3.71
C ASP A 18 6.10 18.75 -4.04
N GLY A 19 4.98 18.29 -3.48
CA GLY A 19 4.39 16.99 -3.77
C GLY A 19 3.90 16.87 -5.22
N TRP A 20 3.39 17.96 -5.81
CA TRP A 20 3.03 17.99 -7.22
C TRP A 20 4.26 17.88 -8.13
N GLN A 21 5.35 18.56 -7.79
CA GLN A 21 6.59 18.48 -8.55
C GLN A 21 7.20 17.07 -8.52
N VAL A 22 7.11 16.38 -7.38
CA VAL A 22 7.50 14.98 -7.26
C VAL A 22 6.65 14.11 -8.18
N LEU A 23 5.32 14.24 -8.16
CA LEU A 23 4.44 13.47 -9.05
C LEU A 23 4.73 13.70 -10.54
N GLU A 24 4.97 14.95 -10.96
CA GLU A 24 5.33 15.25 -12.35
C GLU A 24 6.66 14.61 -12.76
N THR A 25 7.64 14.63 -11.86
CA THR A 25 8.95 14.01 -12.10
C THR A 25 8.81 12.49 -12.16
N THR A 26 8.10 11.88 -11.22
CA THR A 26 7.81 10.44 -11.21
C THR A 26 7.04 10.00 -12.46
N ALA A 27 6.05 10.78 -12.91
CA ALA A 27 5.33 10.48 -14.15
C ALA A 27 6.31 10.42 -15.32
N ARG A 28 7.18 11.43 -15.45
CA ARG A 28 8.21 11.48 -16.50
C ARG A 28 9.17 10.28 -16.43
N ASP A 29 9.64 9.93 -15.24
CA ASP A 29 10.59 8.82 -15.03
C ASP A 29 9.96 7.47 -15.38
N LEU A 30 8.66 7.32 -15.15
CA LEU A 30 7.88 6.14 -15.54
C LEU A 30 7.46 6.15 -17.02
N GLY A 31 7.76 7.21 -17.77
CA GLY A 31 7.32 7.39 -19.15
C GLY A 31 5.81 7.60 -19.29
N LEU A 32 5.15 8.06 -18.24
CA LEU A 32 3.72 8.32 -18.15
C LEU A 32 3.44 9.83 -18.19
N ASN A 33 2.24 10.21 -18.61
CA ASN A 33 1.74 11.55 -18.32
C ASN A 33 1.06 11.60 -16.94
N LEU A 34 0.85 12.81 -16.43
CA LEU A 34 0.29 13.01 -15.09
C LEU A 34 -1.12 12.42 -14.92
N ALA A 35 -1.94 12.46 -15.97
CA ALA A 35 -3.29 11.89 -15.92
C ALA A 35 -3.26 10.35 -15.86
N GLU A 36 -2.34 9.71 -16.59
CA GLU A 36 -2.10 8.26 -16.52
C GLU A 36 -1.60 7.84 -15.14
N LEU A 37 -0.68 8.62 -14.56
CA LEU A 37 -0.21 8.38 -13.19
C LEU A 37 -1.37 8.47 -12.18
N TRP A 38 -2.23 9.49 -12.31
CA TRP A 38 -3.42 9.62 -11.47
C TRP A 38 -4.42 8.48 -11.63
N GLN A 39 -4.63 8.00 -12.86
CA GLN A 39 -5.48 6.83 -13.09
C GLN A 39 -4.92 5.58 -12.40
N LYS A 40 -3.59 5.39 -12.42
CA LYS A 40 -2.93 4.29 -11.72
C LYS A 40 -3.00 4.40 -10.19
N ILE A 41 -2.95 5.63 -9.68
CA ILE A 41 -3.19 5.89 -8.25
C ILE A 41 -4.65 5.57 -7.89
N ALA A 42 -5.60 6.02 -8.71
CA ALA A 42 -7.03 5.78 -8.51
C ALA A 42 -7.41 4.29 -8.64
N SER A 43 -6.77 3.56 -9.55
CA SER A 43 -6.95 2.11 -9.72
C SER A 43 -6.24 1.27 -8.66
N LYS A 44 -5.46 1.91 -7.76
CA LYS A 44 -4.63 1.29 -6.72
C LYS A 44 -3.49 0.42 -7.28
N GLU A 45 -3.13 0.58 -8.54
CA GLU A 45 -1.91 0.01 -9.11
C GLU A 45 -0.66 0.66 -8.52
N ILE A 46 -0.76 1.95 -8.21
CA ILE A 46 0.26 2.73 -7.50
C ILE A 46 -0.37 3.25 -6.21
N ARG A 47 0.34 3.13 -5.09
CA ARG A 47 -0.06 3.74 -3.82
C ARG A 47 0.81 4.95 -3.54
N LEU A 48 0.15 6.06 -3.23
CA LEU A 48 0.79 7.22 -2.65
C LEU A 48 0.73 7.08 -1.13
N ILE A 49 1.89 7.09 -0.48
CA ILE A 49 2.03 6.94 0.97
C ILE A 49 2.87 8.09 1.50
N GLU A 50 2.56 8.54 2.71
CA GLU A 50 3.40 9.51 3.40
C GLU A 50 4.68 8.83 3.90
N ALA A 51 5.78 9.57 3.95
CA ALA A 51 7.07 9.00 4.33
C ALA A 51 7.05 8.40 5.75
N ASP A 52 6.31 9.03 6.66
CA ASP A 52 6.15 8.54 8.03
C ASP A 52 5.32 7.23 8.07
N GLU A 53 4.37 7.05 7.14
CA GLU A 53 3.60 5.80 7.01
C GLU A 53 4.42 4.68 6.31
N LEU A 54 5.52 5.02 5.63
CA LEU A 54 6.36 4.03 4.94
C LEU A 54 7.12 3.13 5.92
N GLU A 55 7.64 3.68 7.03
CA GLU A 55 8.34 2.90 8.05
C GLU A 55 7.43 1.83 8.66
N ASP A 56 6.22 2.22 9.09
CA ASP A 56 5.20 1.31 9.62
C ASP A 56 4.83 0.20 8.61
N LEU A 57 4.75 0.54 7.32
CA LEU A 57 4.46 -0.44 6.27
C LEU A 57 5.61 -1.43 6.07
N LEU A 58 6.86 -0.95 6.08
CA LEU A 58 8.05 -1.79 5.92
C LEU A 58 8.24 -2.72 7.13
N ASP A 59 7.96 -2.23 8.33
CA ASP A 59 7.97 -3.04 9.56
C ASP A 59 6.90 -4.13 9.53
N THR A 60 5.69 -3.76 9.08
CA THR A 60 4.59 -4.72 8.91
C THR A 60 4.95 -5.81 7.89
N ILE A 61 5.53 -5.43 6.74
CA ILE A 61 5.97 -6.40 5.71
C ILE A 61 7.04 -7.33 6.28
N SER A 62 8.05 -6.77 6.95
CA SER A 62 9.13 -7.56 7.55
C SER A 62 8.62 -8.54 8.61
N GLY A 63 7.65 -8.11 9.43
CA GLY A 63 6.96 -8.97 10.39
C GLY A 63 6.17 -10.10 9.71
N LEU A 64 5.45 -9.80 8.63
CA LEU A 64 4.69 -10.80 7.86
C LEU A 64 5.61 -11.83 7.18
N GLU A 65 6.73 -11.38 6.63
CA GLU A 65 7.75 -12.27 6.06
C GLU A 65 8.34 -13.18 7.15
N GLY A 66 8.68 -12.62 8.31
CA GLY A 66 9.12 -13.40 9.46
C GLY A 66 8.11 -14.47 9.89
N LEU A 67 6.82 -14.16 9.91
CA LEU A 67 5.76 -15.12 10.22
C LEU A 67 5.59 -16.20 9.14
N LEU A 68 5.70 -15.83 7.87
CA LEU A 68 5.64 -16.78 6.76
C LEU A 68 6.86 -17.70 6.72
N SER A 69 8.05 -17.19 7.05
CA SER A 69 9.27 -18.00 7.17
C SER A 69 9.26 -18.89 8.41
N ALA A 70 8.72 -18.43 9.54
CA ALA A 70 8.55 -19.25 10.74
C ALA A 70 7.55 -20.41 10.54
N LYS A 71 6.71 -20.32 9.49
CA LYS A 71 5.71 -21.33 9.14
C LYS A 71 6.32 -22.69 8.78
N GLU A 72 7.55 -22.73 8.26
CA GLU A 72 8.18 -24.00 7.83
C GLU A 72 8.62 -24.91 8.99
N GLU A 73 8.85 -24.37 10.20
CA GLU A 73 9.37 -25.16 11.33
C GLU A 73 8.31 -25.61 12.35
N GLY A 74 7.02 -25.25 12.19
CA GLY A 74 6.03 -25.50 13.24
C GLY A 74 4.55 -25.46 12.88
N THR A 75 4.15 -25.51 11.60
CA THR A 75 2.71 -25.56 11.30
C THR A 75 2.10 -26.94 11.40
N ILE A 76 1.20 -27.09 12.37
CA ILE A 76 0.24 -28.17 12.42
C ILE A 76 -0.97 -27.88 11.50
N PRO A 77 -1.44 -28.85 10.71
CA PRO A 77 -2.63 -28.70 9.88
C PRO A 77 -3.85 -28.32 10.72
N TRP A 78 -4.73 -27.48 10.17
CA TRP A 78 -5.99 -27.08 10.82
C TRP A 78 -6.88 -28.29 11.22
N GLU A 79 -6.74 -29.42 10.51
CA GLU A 79 -7.42 -30.67 10.87
C GLU A 79 -6.86 -31.32 12.15
N GLN A 80 -5.55 -31.20 12.43
CA GLN A 80 -4.97 -31.64 13.71
C GLN A 80 -5.43 -30.74 14.86
N VAL A 81 -5.45 -29.41 14.66
CA VAL A 81 -5.94 -28.46 15.66
C VAL A 81 -7.39 -28.75 16.05
N LYS A 82 -8.26 -29.06 15.07
CA LYS A 82 -9.65 -29.44 15.32
C LYS A 82 -9.79 -30.79 16.03
N ALA A 83 -8.86 -31.72 15.83
CA ALA A 83 -8.88 -33.03 16.48
C ALA A 83 -8.44 -32.95 17.95
N GLU A 84 -7.46 -32.10 18.26
CA GLU A 84 -7.03 -31.83 19.64
C GLU A 84 -8.14 -31.12 20.42
N LEU A 85 -8.79 -30.11 19.83
CA LEU A 85 -9.92 -29.40 20.48
C LEU A 85 -11.16 -30.27 20.73
N LYS A 86 -11.30 -31.40 20.04
CA LYS A 86 -12.40 -32.36 20.23
C LYS A 86 -12.06 -33.49 21.21
N SER A 87 -10.80 -33.61 21.62
CA SER A 87 -10.36 -34.65 22.56
C SER A 87 -10.40 -34.19 24.03
N ASP A 88 -10.68 -32.91 24.28
CA ASP A 88 -10.83 -32.30 25.61
C ASP A 88 -12.32 -32.20 26.08
N GLU A 89 -13.26 -32.81 25.34
CA GLU A 89 -14.67 -33.01 25.76
C GLU A 89 -14.94 -34.45 26.24
#